data_AF-A0A9D1IIV8-F1
#
_entry.id   AF-A0A9D1IIV8-F1
#
_cell.length_a   1.000
_cell.length_b   1.000
_cell.length_c   1.000
_cell.angle_alpha   90.00
_cell.angle_beta   90.00
_cell.angle_gamma   90.00
#
_symmetry.space_group_name_H-M   'P 1'
#
loop_
_entity.id
_entity.type
_entity.pdbx_description
1 polymer ?
#
loop_
_entity_poly.entity_id
_entity_poly.type
_entity_poly.pdbx_seq_one_letter_code
_entity_poly.pdbx_strand_id
1 'polypeptide(L)'
;NGSQSARQHLRKASGKERRHVTHVNHVVSKSIVKEAAKQKAKVIVLEDLTHIRERVRAGKRVRSRLHRWSFRELQQLIEYKAQRRGINVMYVDPRYTSQTCSACWQLGKRTKHRFVCPHCGLRAHSDLNASRNLQGLGYQLITQWLL
;
A
#
# COMPACT_ATOMS: atom_id res chain seq x y z
N ASN A 1 20.87 -10.19 -26.42
CA ASN A 1 20.92 -9.80 -27.85
C ASN A 1 19.66 -10.27 -28.55
N GLY A 2 18.97 -9.40 -29.29
CA GLY A 2 17.71 -9.70 -29.99
C GLY A 2 17.49 -8.70 -31.13
N SER A 3 16.76 -9.09 -32.18
CA SER A 3 16.59 -8.30 -33.41
C SER A 3 15.95 -6.92 -33.13
N GLN A 4 16.21 -5.94 -34.02
CA GLN A 4 15.62 -4.60 -33.91
C GLN A 4 14.08 -4.66 -33.85
N SER A 5 13.47 -5.49 -34.70
CA SER A 5 12.02 -5.71 -34.71
C SER A 5 11.53 -6.24 -33.35
N ALA A 6 12.18 -7.28 -32.80
CA ALA A 6 11.82 -7.82 -31.49
C ALA A 6 11.89 -6.75 -30.38
N ARG A 7 12.95 -5.92 -30.38
CA ARG A 7 13.08 -4.79 -29.43
C ARG A 7 11.94 -3.78 -29.58
N GLN A 8 11.54 -3.46 -30.81
CA GLN A 8 10.45 -2.52 -31.08
C GLN A 8 9.09 -3.06 -30.62
N HIS A 9 8.80 -4.34 -30.85
CA HIS A 9 7.60 -4.99 -30.34
C HIS A 9 7.55 -5.01 -28.81
N LEU A 10 8.66 -5.34 -28.15
CA LEU A 10 8.76 -5.27 -26.69
C LEU A 10 8.52 -3.85 -26.15
N ARG A 11 9.05 -2.82 -26.82
CA ARG A 11 8.81 -1.41 -26.46
C ARG A 11 7.32 -1.05 -26.57
N LYS A 12 6.65 -1.45 -27.66
CA LYS A 12 5.22 -1.21 -27.85
C LYS A 12 4.37 -1.90 -26.77
N ALA A 13 4.67 -3.16 -26.46
CA ALA A 13 3.98 -3.93 -25.44
C ALA A 13 4.16 -3.30 -24.04
N SER A 14 5.40 -2.96 -23.67
CA SER A 14 5.72 -2.28 -22.41
C SER A 14 5.00 -0.93 -22.28
N GLY A 15 4.92 -0.16 -23.37
CA GLY A 15 4.17 1.10 -23.40
C GLY A 15 2.67 0.91 -23.17
N LYS A 16 2.06 -0.15 -23.73
CA LYS A 16 0.65 -0.48 -23.49
C LYS A 16 0.40 -0.90 -22.05
N GLU A 17 1.26 -1.74 -21.48
CA GLU A 17 1.19 -2.15 -20.08
C GLU A 17 1.30 -0.93 -19.15
N ARG A 18 2.28 -0.05 -19.38
CA ARG A 18 2.45 1.17 -18.58
C ARG A 18 1.19 2.04 -18.60
N ARG A 19 0.60 2.30 -19.76
CA ARG A 19 -0.65 3.08 -19.87
C ARG A 19 -1.81 2.44 -19.09
N HIS A 20 -1.94 1.12 -19.17
CA HIS A 20 -2.97 0.40 -18.43
C HIS A 20 -2.75 0.51 -16.92
N VAL A 21 -1.53 0.27 -16.44
CA VAL A 21 -1.17 0.39 -15.02
C VAL A 21 -1.41 1.81 -14.50
N THR A 22 -0.96 2.83 -15.23
CA THR A 22 -1.21 4.23 -14.87
C THR A 22 -2.72 4.53 -14.81
N HIS A 23 -3.51 4.06 -15.79
CA HIS A 23 -4.96 4.24 -15.77
C HIS A 23 -5.61 3.60 -14.53
N VAL A 24 -5.26 2.34 -14.23
CA VAL A 24 -5.76 1.64 -13.03
C VAL A 24 -5.37 2.41 -11.77
N ASN A 25 -4.12 2.88 -11.66
CA ASN A 25 -3.68 3.67 -10.52
C ASN A 25 -4.46 4.98 -10.38
N HIS A 26 -4.80 5.65 -11.49
CA HIS A 26 -5.64 6.85 -11.47
C HIS A 26 -7.05 6.56 -10.95
N VAL A 27 -7.66 5.45 -11.40
CA VAL A 27 -9.00 5.02 -10.97
C VAL A 27 -9.00 4.68 -9.47
N VAL A 28 -8.04 3.87 -9.03
CA VAL A 28 -7.92 3.43 -7.63
C VAL A 28 -7.68 4.61 -6.70
N SER A 29 -6.69 5.46 -6.99
CA SER A 29 -6.40 6.65 -6.17
C SER A 29 -7.57 7.62 -6.10
N LYS A 30 -8.32 7.82 -7.20
CA LYS A 30 -9.55 8.63 -7.20
C LYS A 30 -10.62 8.03 -6.29
N SER A 31 -10.77 6.70 -6.30
CA SER A 31 -11.72 5.98 -5.45
C SER A 31 -11.37 6.13 -3.97
N ILE A 32 -10.11 5.91 -3.60
CA ILE A 32 -9.60 6.06 -2.22
C ILE A 32 -9.88 7.46 -1.68
N VAL A 33 -9.49 8.50 -2.43
CA VAL A 33 -9.68 9.89 -2.02
C VAL A 33 -11.16 10.29 -1.99
N LYS A 34 -11.99 9.71 -2.87
CA LYS A 34 -13.44 9.91 -2.83
C LYS A 34 -14.05 9.34 -1.55
N GLU A 35 -13.66 8.13 -1.17
CA GLU A 35 -14.16 7.50 0.05
C GLU A 35 -13.66 8.24 1.30
N ALA A 36 -12.39 8.61 1.36
CA ALA A 36 -11.84 9.40 2.46
C ALA A 36 -12.60 10.73 2.66
N ALA A 37 -12.89 11.44 1.56
CA ALA A 37 -13.68 12.67 1.62
C ALA A 37 -15.13 12.43 2.08
N LYS A 38 -15.76 11.33 1.64
CA LYS A 38 -17.11 10.94 2.08
C LYS A 38 -17.15 10.69 3.59
N GLN A 39 -16.12 10.05 4.12
CA GLN A 39 -15.96 9.80 5.56
C GLN A 39 -15.47 11.04 6.34
N LYS A 40 -15.32 12.21 5.68
CA LYS A 40 -14.76 13.45 6.25
C LYS A 40 -13.38 13.25 6.90
N ALA A 41 -12.60 12.29 6.40
CA ALA A 41 -11.28 12.01 6.92
C ALA A 41 -10.35 13.23 6.72
N LYS A 42 -9.58 13.57 7.76
CA LYS A 42 -8.57 14.63 7.71
C LYS A 42 -7.21 14.12 7.23
N VAL A 43 -6.94 12.83 7.46
CA VAL A 43 -5.66 12.20 7.16
C VAL A 43 -5.91 10.84 6.50
N ILE A 44 -5.15 10.52 5.46
CA ILE A 44 -4.98 9.18 4.89
C ILE A 44 -3.62 8.67 5.32
N VAL A 45 -3.59 7.47 5.90
CA VAL A 45 -2.35 6.82 6.33
C VAL A 45 -1.92 5.80 5.27
N LEU A 46 -0.68 5.89 4.81
CA LEU A 46 -0.07 4.97 3.86
C LEU A 46 1.17 4.32 4.48
N GLU A 47 1.51 3.11 4.03
CA GLU A 47 2.77 2.48 4.40
C GLU A 47 3.95 3.19 3.74
N ASP A 48 5.02 3.42 4.51
CA ASP A 48 6.29 3.83 3.93
C ASP A 48 6.97 2.63 3.25
N LEU A 49 6.81 2.56 1.92
CA LEU A 49 7.39 1.50 1.09
C LEU A 49 8.82 1.84 0.64
N THR A 50 9.47 2.81 1.27
CA THR A 50 10.89 3.13 1.02
C THR A 50 11.75 1.90 1.28
N HIS A 51 12.65 1.59 0.32
CA HIS A 51 13.55 0.43 0.35
C HIS A 51 12.88 -0.96 0.30
N ILE A 52 11.57 -1.08 0.00
CA ILE A 52 10.89 -2.39 -0.06
C ILE A 52 11.57 -3.37 -1.03
N ARG A 53 12.11 -2.87 -2.15
CA ARG A 53 12.78 -3.70 -3.16
C ARG A 53 14.09 -4.30 -2.66
N GLU A 54 14.77 -3.63 -1.73
CA GLU A 54 16.03 -4.11 -1.12
C GLU A 54 15.76 -5.03 0.07
N ARG A 55 14.70 -4.75 0.85
CA ARG A 55 14.35 -5.51 2.06
C ARG A 55 13.75 -6.89 1.77
N VAL A 56 13.09 -7.07 0.62
CA VAL A 56 12.38 -8.32 0.33
C VAL A 56 13.34 -9.47 0.02
N ARG A 57 13.49 -10.38 0.99
CA ARG A 57 14.13 -11.69 0.83
C ARG A 57 13.13 -12.72 0.28
N ALA A 58 12.77 -12.58 -1.00
CA ALA A 58 11.87 -13.51 -1.67
C ALA A 58 12.46 -14.07 -2.96
N GLY A 59 11.95 -15.24 -3.38
CA GLY A 59 12.36 -15.91 -4.62
C GLY A 59 12.05 -15.08 -5.88
N LYS A 60 12.69 -15.46 -7.00
CA LYS A 60 12.66 -14.74 -8.30
C LYS A 60 11.26 -14.32 -8.75
N ARG A 61 10.26 -15.20 -8.56
CA ARG A 61 8.86 -14.94 -8.95
C ARG A 61 8.24 -13.77 -8.19
N VAL A 62 8.42 -13.72 -6.86
CA VAL A 62 7.86 -12.66 -6.01
C VAL A 62 8.58 -11.35 -6.28
N ARG A 63 9.92 -11.39 -6.38
CA ARG A 63 10.74 -10.23 -6.71
C ARG A 63 10.32 -9.60 -8.05
N SER A 64 10.15 -10.41 -9.10
CA SER A 64 9.69 -9.94 -10.42
C SER A 64 8.33 -9.22 -10.34
N ARG A 65 7.37 -9.75 -9.58
CA ARG A 65 6.07 -9.08 -9.35
C ARG A 65 6.23 -7.74 -8.63
N LEU A 66 7.05 -7.67 -7.58
CA LEU A 66 7.29 -6.43 -6.84
C LEU A 66 7.95 -5.34 -7.70
N HIS A 67 8.86 -5.70 -8.60
CA HIS A 67 9.48 -4.73 -9.50
C HIS A 67 8.51 -4.20 -10.56
N ARG A 68 7.50 -4.99 -10.96
CA ARG A 68 6.44 -4.56 -11.90
C ARG A 68 5.37 -3.69 -11.23
N TRP A 69 5.24 -3.73 -9.91
CA TRP A 69 4.26 -2.95 -9.18
C TRP A 69 4.70 -1.49 -9.02
N SER A 70 3.91 -0.55 -9.55
CA SER A 70 4.16 0.90 -9.43
C SER A 70 3.52 1.51 -8.17
N PHE A 71 3.84 0.96 -7.00
CA PHE A 71 3.31 1.44 -5.72
C PHE A 71 3.62 2.93 -5.45
N ARG A 72 4.81 3.42 -5.82
CA ARG A 72 5.17 4.84 -5.69
C ARG A 72 4.29 5.76 -6.53
N GLU A 73 3.96 5.35 -7.75
CA GLU A 73 3.06 6.11 -8.63
C GLU A 73 1.67 6.19 -7.99
N LEU A 74 1.15 5.08 -7.46
CA LEU A 74 -0.13 5.09 -6.76
C LEU A 74 -0.12 6.01 -5.52
N GLN A 75 0.95 5.95 -4.73
CA GLN A 75 1.16 6.82 -3.55
C GLN A 75 1.13 8.31 -3.94
N GLN A 76 1.93 8.70 -4.92
CA GLN A 76 1.94 10.07 -5.45
C GLN A 76 0.56 10.49 -5.98
N LEU A 77 -0.13 9.58 -6.69
CA LEU A 77 -1.46 9.85 -7.21
C LEU A 77 -2.51 10.04 -6.10
N ILE A 78 -2.35 9.37 -4.95
CA ILE A 78 -3.20 9.56 -3.77
C ILE A 78 -2.89 10.92 -3.14
N GLU A 79 -1.60 11.23 -2.89
CA GLU A 79 -1.15 12.48 -2.29
C GLU A 79 -1.73 13.72 -2.97
N TYR A 80 -1.46 13.90 -4.27
CA TYR A 80 -1.90 15.13 -4.94
C TYR A 80 -3.43 15.24 -5.00
N LYS A 81 -4.14 14.10 -5.12
CA LYS A 81 -5.62 14.09 -5.12
C LYS A 81 -6.18 14.39 -3.74
N ALA A 82 -5.56 13.87 -2.68
CA ALA A 82 -5.94 14.12 -1.29
C ALA A 82 -5.71 15.58 -0.93
N GLN A 83 -4.54 16.13 -1.28
CA GLN A 83 -4.18 17.53 -1.07
C GLN A 83 -5.18 18.47 -1.74
N ARG A 84 -5.62 18.18 -2.97
CA ARG A 84 -6.67 18.94 -3.67
C ARG A 84 -8.02 18.95 -2.96
N ARG A 85 -8.24 18.07 -1.98
CA ARG A 85 -9.44 18.01 -1.13
C ARG A 85 -9.19 18.43 0.31
N GLY A 86 -8.00 18.97 0.62
CA GLY A 86 -7.61 19.34 1.99
C GLY A 86 -7.46 18.15 2.93
N ILE A 87 -7.12 16.96 2.39
CA ILE A 87 -6.85 15.75 3.16
C ILE A 87 -5.33 15.54 3.18
N ASN A 88 -4.76 15.44 4.37
CA ASN A 88 -3.33 15.19 4.54
C ASN A 88 -3.01 13.72 4.28
N VAL A 89 -1.78 13.44 3.84
CA VAL A 89 -1.26 12.06 3.72
C VAL A 89 -0.09 11.91 4.68
N MET A 90 -0.10 10.81 5.43
CA MET A 90 0.94 10.46 6.38
C MET A 90 1.51 9.09 6.05
N TYR A 91 2.82 8.95 6.18
CA TYR A 91 3.52 7.69 6.00
C TYR A 91 3.91 7.07 7.35
N VAL A 92 3.71 5.76 7.47
CA VAL A 92 4.01 5.01 8.69
C VAL A 92 4.86 3.79 8.35
N ASP A 93 5.80 3.43 9.24
CA ASP A 93 6.65 2.25 9.05
C ASP A 93 5.77 0.99 8.87
N PRO A 94 5.91 0.24 7.75
CA PRO A 94 5.14 -0.98 7.50
C PRO A 94 5.51 -2.16 8.39
N ARG A 95 6.56 -2.06 9.22
CA ARG A 95 7.01 -3.18 10.05
C ARG A 95 5.92 -3.63 11.02
N TYR A 96 5.70 -4.95 11.03
CA TYR A 96 4.74 -5.64 11.90
C TYR A 96 3.27 -5.20 11.77
N THR A 97 2.92 -4.28 10.87
CA THR A 97 1.53 -3.79 10.67
C THR A 97 0.58 -4.92 10.29
N SER A 98 1.05 -5.91 9.53
CA SER A 98 0.23 -7.06 9.12
C SER A 98 0.30 -8.29 10.04
N GLN A 99 1.12 -8.22 11.09
CA GLN A 99 1.31 -9.29 12.08
C GLN A 99 0.82 -8.90 13.48
N THR A 100 0.59 -7.62 13.73
CA THR A 100 0.04 -7.11 14.99
C THR A 100 -1.49 -7.22 14.97
N CYS A 101 -2.12 -7.56 16.07
CA CYS A 101 -3.57 -7.59 16.18
C CYS A 101 -4.14 -6.18 16.33
N SER A 102 -5.07 -5.79 15.45
CA SER A 102 -5.74 -4.48 15.53
C SER A 102 -6.69 -4.29 16.71
N ALA A 103 -7.03 -5.37 17.43
CA ALA A 103 -7.89 -5.28 18.61
C ALA A 103 -7.08 -5.20 19.92
N CYS A 104 -6.00 -5.97 20.06
CA CYS A 104 -5.25 -6.09 21.32
C CYS A 104 -3.76 -5.75 21.22
N TRP A 105 -3.28 -5.35 20.04
CA TRP A 105 -1.89 -4.93 19.79
C TRP A 105 -0.81 -6.00 20.04
N GLN A 106 -1.20 -7.24 20.33
CA GLN A 106 -0.28 -8.37 20.43
C GLN A 106 -0.01 -9.01 19.07
N LEU A 107 1.14 -9.66 18.93
CA LEU A 107 1.48 -10.40 17.72
C LEU A 107 0.49 -11.56 17.50
N GLY A 108 0.03 -11.68 16.26
CA GLY A 108 -0.82 -12.77 15.80
C GLY A 108 -0.16 -13.59 14.71
N LYS A 109 -0.92 -14.56 14.19
CA LYS A 109 -0.49 -15.46 13.13
C LYS A 109 -1.13 -15.05 11.81
N ARG A 110 -0.31 -14.62 10.85
CA ARG A 110 -0.72 -14.39 9.46
C ARG A 110 -0.44 -15.63 8.62
N THR A 111 -1.41 -16.04 7.81
CA THR A 111 -1.25 -17.07 6.78
C THR A 111 -1.94 -16.60 5.51
N LYS A 112 -1.14 -16.15 4.53
CA LYS A 112 -1.63 -15.49 3.30
C LYS A 112 -2.57 -14.32 3.63
N HIS A 113 -3.85 -14.46 3.28
CA HIS A 113 -4.93 -13.49 3.44
C HIS A 113 -5.66 -13.58 4.79
N ARG A 114 -5.29 -14.54 5.65
CA ARG A 114 -5.94 -14.76 6.95
C ARG A 114 -5.03 -14.29 8.08
N PHE A 115 -5.60 -13.57 9.02
CA PHE A 115 -5.00 -13.21 10.30
C PHE A 115 -5.80 -13.83 11.45
N VAL A 116 -5.09 -14.41 12.42
CA VAL A 116 -5.68 -14.97 13.66
C VAL A 116 -4.86 -14.49 14.85
N CYS A 117 -5.51 -13.84 15.81
CA CYS A 117 -4.88 -13.46 17.07
C CYS A 117 -5.07 -14.58 18.12
N PRO A 118 -3.98 -15.13 18.68
CA PRO A 118 -4.09 -16.14 19.74
C PRO A 118 -4.46 -15.55 21.11
N HIS A 119 -4.31 -14.23 21.29
CA HIS A 119 -4.52 -13.57 22.59
C HIS A 119 -5.97 -13.13 22.82
N CYS A 120 -6.63 -12.58 21.79
CA CYS A 120 -8.01 -12.06 21.90
C CYS A 120 -9.00 -12.77 20.97
N GLY A 121 -8.56 -13.77 20.19
CA GLY A 121 -9.43 -14.53 19.30
C GLY A 121 -9.83 -13.83 18.00
N LEU A 122 -9.40 -12.58 17.74
CA LEU A 122 -9.70 -11.86 16.50
C LEU A 122 -9.32 -12.70 15.26
N ARG A 123 -10.28 -12.87 14.35
CA ARG A 123 -10.08 -13.46 13.03
C ARG A 123 -10.50 -12.45 11.97
N ALA A 124 -9.59 -12.12 11.06
CA ALA A 124 -9.83 -11.11 10.03
C ALA A 124 -9.06 -11.42 8.76
N HIS A 125 -9.45 -10.74 7.67
CA HIS A 125 -8.58 -10.64 6.50
C HIS A 125 -7.29 -9.89 6.88
N SER A 126 -6.13 -10.36 6.42
CA SER A 126 -4.83 -9.81 6.82
C SER A 126 -4.72 -8.33 6.48
N ASP A 127 -5.24 -7.95 5.33
CA ASP A 127 -5.12 -6.58 4.82
C ASP A 127 -6.10 -5.64 5.54
N LEU A 128 -7.27 -6.14 5.98
CA LEU A 128 -8.19 -5.36 6.83
C LEU A 128 -7.57 -5.11 8.21
N ASN A 129 -6.95 -6.13 8.80
CA ASN A 129 -6.24 -5.99 10.06
C ASN A 129 -5.08 -5.00 9.95
N ALA A 130 -4.29 -5.08 8.86
CA ALA A 130 -3.22 -4.13 8.60
C ALA A 130 -3.73 -2.69 8.44
N SER A 131 -4.81 -2.46 7.68
CA SER A 131 -5.41 -1.13 7.53
C SER A 131 -5.87 -0.52 8.85
N ARG A 132 -6.41 -1.35 9.76
CA ARG A 132 -6.78 -0.90 11.12
C ARG A 132 -5.57 -0.56 11.98
N ASN A 133 -4.49 -1.34 11.89
CA ASN A 133 -3.23 -1.02 12.57
C ASN A 133 -2.64 0.29 12.06
N LEU A 134 -2.61 0.52 10.74
CA LEU A 134 -2.14 1.78 10.16
C LEU A 134 -2.97 2.97 10.66
N GLN A 135 -4.29 2.82 10.72
CA GLN A 135 -5.15 3.85 11.30
C GLN A 135 -4.78 4.13 12.76
N GLY A 136 -4.63 3.10 13.60
CA GLY A 136 -4.28 3.27 15.02
C GLY A 136 -2.88 3.88 15.23
N LEU A 137 -1.88 3.44 14.47
CA LEU A 137 -0.53 4.05 14.48
C LEU A 137 -0.60 5.51 14.05
N GLY A 138 -1.40 5.82 13.04
CA GLY A 138 -1.60 7.19 12.61
C GLY A 138 -2.23 8.07 13.68
N TYR A 139 -3.24 7.57 14.39
CA TYR A 139 -3.80 8.27 15.54
C TYR A 139 -2.76 8.52 16.62
N GLN A 140 -1.95 7.51 16.97
CA GLN A 140 -0.90 7.65 17.98
C GLN A 140 0.10 8.76 17.62
N LEU A 141 0.61 8.77 16.39
CA LEU A 141 1.55 9.80 15.91
C LEU A 141 0.97 11.21 15.99
N ILE A 142 -0.31 11.36 15.62
CA ILE A 142 -1.02 12.65 15.71
C ILE A 142 -1.16 13.08 17.19
N THR A 143 -1.56 12.18 18.07
CA THR A 143 -1.81 12.51 19.49
C THR A 143 -0.54 12.79 20.28
N GLN A 144 0.60 12.20 19.88
CA GLN A 144 1.88 12.38 20.56
C GLN A 144 2.66 13.61 20.06
N TRP A 145 2.06 14.42 19.16
CA TRP A 145 2.73 15.57 18.52
C TRP A 145 4.07 15.19 17.87
N LEU A 146 4.19 13.96 17.37
CA LEU A 146 5.36 13.49 16.63
C LEU A 146 5.27 13.84 15.13
N LEU A 147 4.51 14.91 14.83
CA LEU A 147 4.25 15.44 13.49
C LEU A 147 4.59 16.93 13.46
#